data_AF-A0A067S211-F1
#
_entry.id   AF-A0A067S211-F1
#
_cell.length_a   1.000
_cell.length_b   1.000
_cell.length_c   1.000
_cell.angle_alpha   90.00
_cell.angle_beta   90.00
_cell.angle_gamma   90.00
#
_symmetry.space_group_name_H-M   'P 1'
#
loop_
_entity.id
_entity.type
_entity.pdbx_description
1 polymer ?
#
loop_
_entity_poly.entity_id
_entity_poly.type
_entity_poly.pdbx_seq_one_letter_code
_entity_poly.pdbx_strand_id
1 'polypeptide(L)'
;MNWLANPKGVPGHFIELDLLQEHSNFWLEDLAQHKGKEFDEPFYREVLSMNVIDFLRLKDEMEEAVVLKRRSKKHGEPHLDTELRTVMDSLREEEVNCFRQGRDEGFDPIDDFSTGMDDLDQRKIKDFIAKSTIFSNISKLHTADARPENILSDIEEEMEQMDQSDELDDDGSNVPHHPMFTANGDIYMVEPSE
;
A
#
# COMPACT_ATOMS: atom_id res chain seq x y z
N MET A 1 -24.30 -21.98 -15.97
CA MET A 1 -24.28 -22.83 -17.19
C MET A 1 -24.00 -21.86 -18.34
N ASN A 2 -22.82 -21.89 -18.93
CA ASN A 2 -22.49 -20.90 -19.97
C ASN A 2 -23.05 -21.39 -21.31
N TRP A 3 -23.97 -20.63 -21.88
CA TRP A 3 -24.56 -20.91 -23.18
C TRP A 3 -23.69 -20.28 -24.26
N LEU A 4 -23.59 -20.95 -25.41
CA LEU A 4 -22.81 -20.46 -26.54
C LEU A 4 -23.77 -19.98 -27.63
N ALA A 5 -23.53 -18.77 -28.14
CA ALA A 5 -24.26 -18.17 -29.25
C ALA A 5 -23.36 -18.03 -30.47
N ASN A 6 -23.92 -18.25 -31.66
CA ASN A 6 -23.22 -18.00 -32.93
C ASN A 6 -24.00 -16.99 -33.77
N PRO A 7 -23.83 -15.69 -33.50
CA PRO A 7 -24.54 -14.64 -34.24
C PRO A 7 -24.15 -14.57 -35.71
N LYS A 8 -22.97 -15.08 -36.08
CA LYS A 8 -22.47 -15.06 -37.48
C LYS A 8 -22.93 -16.26 -38.31
N GLY A 9 -23.44 -17.31 -37.68
CA GLY A 9 -23.80 -18.57 -38.34
C GLY A 9 -22.62 -19.35 -38.93
N VAL A 10 -21.37 -18.94 -38.65
CA VAL A 10 -20.15 -19.58 -39.17
C VAL A 10 -19.65 -20.62 -38.17
N PRO A 11 -19.37 -21.88 -38.59
CA PRO A 11 -18.83 -22.90 -37.71
C PRO A 11 -17.55 -22.42 -36.98
N GLY A 12 -17.43 -22.74 -35.69
CA GLY A 12 -16.27 -22.37 -34.86
C GLY A 12 -16.24 -20.93 -34.34
N HIS A 13 -17.21 -20.09 -34.70
CA HIS A 13 -17.31 -18.69 -34.22
C HIS A 13 -18.36 -18.55 -33.12
N PHE A 14 -18.23 -19.36 -32.07
CA PHE A 14 -19.10 -19.29 -30.90
C PHE A 14 -18.59 -18.25 -29.90
N ILE A 15 -19.51 -17.48 -29.34
CA ILE A 15 -19.24 -16.50 -28.30
C ILE A 15 -20.10 -16.88 -27.08
N GLU A 16 -19.58 -16.65 -25.89
CA GLU A 16 -20.35 -16.83 -24.66
C GLU A 16 -21.57 -15.90 -24.65
N LEU A 17 -22.74 -16.45 -24.33
CA LEU A 17 -24.01 -15.72 -24.40
C LEU A 17 -24.03 -14.53 -23.45
N ASP A 18 -23.42 -14.68 -22.26
CA ASP A 18 -23.31 -13.60 -21.28
C ASP A 18 -22.50 -12.42 -21.83
N LEU A 19 -21.37 -12.72 -22.47
CA LEU A 19 -20.53 -11.72 -23.14
C LEU A 19 -21.27 -11.03 -24.30
N LEU A 20 -22.09 -11.76 -25.06
CA LEU A 20 -22.93 -11.18 -26.10
C LEU A 20 -24.00 -10.25 -25.53
N GLN A 21 -24.59 -10.62 -24.39
CA GLN A 21 -25.58 -9.81 -23.68
C GLN A 21 -24.95 -8.54 -23.12
N GLU A 22 -23.80 -8.63 -22.46
CA GLU A 22 -23.03 -7.47 -21.96
C GLU A 22 -22.70 -6.50 -23.11
N HIS A 23 -22.20 -7.04 -24.22
CA HIS A 23 -21.88 -6.22 -25.40
C HIS A 23 -23.12 -5.54 -25.98
N SER A 24 -24.25 -6.25 -26.04
CA SER A 24 -25.51 -5.71 -26.55
C SER A 24 -26.06 -4.60 -25.65
N ASN A 25 -25.98 -4.78 -24.32
CA ASN A 25 -26.41 -3.79 -23.34
C ASN A 25 -25.57 -2.51 -23.42
N PHE A 26 -24.25 -2.65 -23.52
CA PHE A 26 -23.34 -1.51 -23.68
C PHE A 26 -23.71 -0.63 -24.88
N TRP A 27 -23.95 -1.25 -26.06
CA TRP A 27 -24.30 -0.50 -27.25
C TRP A 27 -25.71 0.07 -27.22
N LEU A 28 -26.63 -0.61 -26.56
CA LEU A 28 -27.98 -0.08 -26.35
C LEU A 28 -27.91 1.21 -25.53
N GLU A 29 -27.20 1.22 -24.41
CA GLU A 29 -27.00 2.43 -23.60
C GLU A 29 -26.35 3.57 -24.39
N ASP A 30 -25.28 3.30 -25.14
CA ASP A 30 -24.59 4.30 -25.99
C ASP A 30 -25.54 4.89 -27.05
N LEU A 31 -26.33 4.04 -27.71
CA LEU A 31 -27.30 4.47 -28.73
C LEU A 31 -28.48 5.25 -28.12
N ALA A 32 -28.92 4.92 -26.90
CA ALA A 32 -29.96 5.66 -26.18
C ALA A 32 -29.48 7.06 -25.81
N GLN A 33 -28.28 7.16 -25.22
CA GLN A 33 -27.68 8.42 -24.77
C GLN A 33 -27.49 9.41 -25.93
N HIS A 34 -27.03 8.93 -27.09
CA HIS A 34 -26.79 9.79 -28.25
C HIS A 34 -28.06 10.36 -28.92
N LYS A 35 -29.25 9.80 -28.64
CA LYS A 35 -30.50 10.26 -29.27
C LYS A 35 -31.43 11.03 -28.33
N GLY A 36 -31.07 11.23 -27.06
CA GLY A 36 -31.89 11.95 -26.08
C GLY A 36 -33.27 11.31 -25.86
N LYS A 37 -33.37 10.00 -26.10
CA LYS A 37 -34.61 9.22 -26.01
C LYS A 37 -34.57 8.35 -24.77
N GLU A 38 -35.70 8.26 -24.07
CA GLU A 38 -35.83 7.41 -22.89
C GLU A 38 -35.89 5.92 -23.28
N PHE A 39 -35.38 5.06 -22.41
CA PHE A 39 -35.29 3.62 -22.63
C PHE A 39 -36.67 2.95 -22.83
N ASP A 40 -37.74 3.56 -22.30
CA ASP A 40 -39.11 3.05 -22.38
C ASP A 40 -39.83 3.41 -23.70
N GLU A 41 -39.15 4.10 -24.63
CA GLU A 41 -39.76 4.43 -25.91
C GLU A 41 -40.05 3.15 -26.74
N PRO A 42 -41.26 3.00 -27.33
CA PRO A 42 -41.63 1.81 -28.10
C PRO A 42 -40.64 1.46 -29.22
N PHE A 43 -40.09 2.49 -29.89
CA PHE A 43 -39.08 2.31 -30.92
C PHE A 43 -37.80 1.64 -30.38
N TYR A 44 -37.39 2.00 -29.18
CA TYR A 44 -36.18 1.47 -28.58
C TYR A 44 -36.35 0.00 -28.21
N ARG A 45 -37.48 -0.33 -27.56
CA ARG A 45 -37.81 -1.69 -27.16
C ARG A 45 -38.06 -2.61 -28.36
N GLU A 46 -38.82 -2.18 -29.35
CA GLU A 46 -39.31 -3.09 -30.40
C GLU A 46 -38.41 -3.13 -31.64
N VAL A 47 -37.65 -2.05 -31.90
CA VAL A 47 -36.83 -1.94 -33.12
C VAL A 47 -35.34 -2.03 -32.82
N LEU A 48 -34.84 -1.23 -31.86
CA LEU A 48 -33.39 -1.19 -31.58
C LEU A 48 -32.92 -2.42 -30.80
N SER A 49 -33.59 -2.78 -29.71
CA SER A 49 -33.12 -3.87 -28.82
C SER A 49 -33.02 -5.22 -29.54
N MET A 50 -33.98 -5.51 -30.42
CA MET A 50 -34.05 -6.78 -31.14
C MET A 50 -33.01 -6.90 -32.26
N ASN A 51 -32.55 -5.76 -32.82
CA ASN A 51 -31.69 -5.73 -34.01
C ASN A 51 -30.33 -5.07 -33.74
N VAL A 52 -29.91 -4.93 -32.47
CA VAL A 52 -28.68 -4.19 -32.11
C VAL A 52 -27.44 -4.71 -32.84
N ILE A 53 -27.29 -6.02 -32.97
CA ILE A 53 -26.15 -6.65 -33.64
C ILE A 53 -26.13 -6.30 -35.14
N ASP A 54 -27.29 -6.31 -35.79
CA ASP A 54 -27.41 -5.97 -37.21
C ASP A 54 -27.15 -4.48 -37.46
N PHE A 55 -27.58 -3.60 -36.54
CA PHE A 55 -27.27 -2.17 -36.63
C PHE A 55 -25.78 -1.88 -36.48
N LEU A 56 -25.08 -2.58 -35.58
CA LEU A 56 -23.63 -2.44 -35.43
C LEU A 56 -22.89 -2.90 -36.69
N ARG A 57 -23.34 -4.01 -37.29
CA ARG A 57 -22.80 -4.49 -38.55
C ARG A 57 -23.05 -3.50 -39.69
N LEU A 58 -24.27 -2.97 -39.79
CA LEU A 58 -24.61 -1.98 -40.81
C LEU A 58 -23.76 -0.71 -40.67
N LYS A 59 -23.50 -0.26 -39.44
CA LYS A 59 -22.61 0.88 -39.19
C LYS A 59 -21.20 0.61 -39.72
N ASP A 60 -20.63 -0.55 -39.42
CA ASP A 60 -19.30 -0.94 -39.90
C ASP A 60 -19.26 -1.03 -41.44
N GLU A 61 -20.29 -1.60 -42.06
CA GLU A 61 -20.44 -1.67 -43.53
C GLU A 61 -20.56 -0.28 -44.18
N MET A 62 -21.28 0.64 -43.53
CA MET A 62 -21.39 2.03 -43.99
C MET A 62 -20.06 2.79 -43.85
N GLU A 63 -19.31 2.60 -42.76
CA GLU A 63 -17.97 3.18 -42.60
C GLU A 63 -17.00 2.68 -43.68
N GLU A 64 -17.05 1.38 -43.99
CA GLU A 64 -16.26 0.75 -45.06
C GLU A 64 -16.65 1.30 -46.44
N ALA A 65 -17.94 1.44 -46.74
CA ALA A 65 -18.44 1.95 -48.01
C ALA A 65 -17.97 3.38 -48.33
N VAL A 66 -17.74 4.21 -47.30
CA VAL A 66 -17.26 5.59 -47.45
C VAL A 66 -15.72 5.67 -47.44
N VAL A 67 -15.02 4.53 -47.41
CA VAL A 67 -13.55 4.43 -47.32
C VAL A 67 -13.00 5.21 -46.12
N LEU A 68 -13.81 5.39 -45.07
CA LEU A 68 -13.35 5.98 -43.83
C LEU A 68 -12.54 4.91 -43.11
N LYS A 69 -11.21 5.04 -43.16
CA LYS A 69 -10.33 4.17 -42.39
C LYS A 69 -10.73 4.25 -40.92
N ARG A 70 -11.01 3.09 -40.30
CA ARG A 70 -11.40 2.98 -38.89
C ARG A 70 -10.46 3.84 -38.04
N ARG A 71 -11.00 4.92 -37.47
CA ARG A 71 -10.21 5.84 -36.65
C ARG A 71 -9.84 5.10 -35.37
N SER A 72 -8.54 4.94 -35.13
CA SER A 72 -8.06 4.40 -33.86
C SER A 72 -8.59 5.25 -32.72
N LYS A 73 -9.29 4.62 -31.76
CA LYS A 73 -9.66 5.24 -30.48
C LYS A 73 -8.45 5.38 -29.55
N LYS A 74 -7.32 4.75 -29.87
CA LYS A 74 -6.07 4.96 -29.14
C LYS A 74 -5.47 6.28 -29.59
N HIS A 75 -5.55 7.28 -28.73
CA HIS A 75 -4.65 8.42 -28.78
C HIS A 75 -3.24 7.85 -28.56
N GLY A 76 -2.39 7.89 -29.59
CA GLY A 76 -0.98 7.64 -29.37
C GLY A 76 -0.44 8.77 -28.51
N GLU A 77 0.27 8.44 -27.44
CA GLU A 77 0.97 9.45 -26.65
C GLU A 77 1.90 10.24 -27.59
N PRO A 78 1.97 11.57 -27.43
CA PRO A 78 2.91 12.38 -28.19
C PRO A 78 4.33 11.88 -27.94
N HIS A 79 5.14 11.87 -28.99
CA HIS A 79 6.48 11.32 -28.95
C HIS A 79 7.40 12.18 -28.09
N LEU A 80 7.87 11.64 -26.95
CA LEU A 80 8.62 12.37 -25.92
C LEU A 80 10.14 12.51 -26.20
N ASP A 81 10.66 11.94 -27.30
CA ASP A 81 12.12 11.90 -27.52
C ASP A 81 12.79 13.28 -27.58
N THR A 82 12.07 14.33 -28.00
CA THR A 82 12.61 15.70 -28.02
C THR A 82 12.83 16.23 -26.61
N GLU A 83 11.89 15.96 -25.71
CA GLU A 83 11.98 16.34 -24.29
C GLU A 83 13.11 15.54 -23.62
N LEU A 84 13.17 14.23 -23.89
CA LEU A 84 14.24 13.37 -23.38
C LEU A 84 15.62 13.84 -23.84
N ARG A 85 15.77 14.24 -25.12
CA ARG A 85 17.04 14.76 -25.63
C ARG A 85 17.43 16.06 -24.95
N THR A 86 16.49 16.98 -24.78
CA THR A 86 16.73 18.25 -24.06
C THR A 86 17.23 18.01 -22.64
N VAL A 87 16.61 17.08 -21.90
CA VAL A 87 17.03 16.73 -20.54
C VAL A 87 18.40 16.06 -20.51
N MET A 88 18.69 15.17 -21.47
CA MET A 88 20.01 14.54 -21.56
C MET A 88 21.12 15.56 -21.86
N ASP A 89 20.83 16.55 -22.71
CA ASP A 89 21.77 17.62 -23.02
C ASP A 89 22.03 18.50 -21.79
N SER A 90 21.00 18.89 -21.04
CA SER A 90 21.19 19.67 -19.80
C SER A 90 21.97 18.91 -18.72
N LEU A 91 21.69 17.62 -18.52
CA LEU A 91 22.44 16.78 -17.57
C LEU A 91 23.91 16.60 -17.96
N ARG A 92 24.22 16.62 -19.26
CA ARG A 92 25.60 16.57 -19.77
C ARG A 92 26.31 17.91 -19.60
N GLU A 93 25.64 19.02 -19.89
CA GLU A 93 26.17 20.37 -19.70
C GLU A 93 26.50 20.65 -18.24
N GLU A 94 25.59 20.28 -17.35
CA GLU A 94 25.78 20.40 -15.90
C GLU A 94 26.72 19.33 -15.34
N GLU A 95 27.12 18.34 -16.15
CA GLU A 95 27.96 17.21 -15.75
C GLU A 95 27.48 16.57 -14.43
N VAL A 96 26.17 16.44 -14.24
CA VAL A 96 25.58 15.89 -13.00
C VAL A 96 26.08 14.47 -12.75
N ASN A 97 26.30 13.71 -13.82
CA ASN A 97 26.78 12.34 -13.77
C ASN A 97 28.31 12.21 -13.57
N CYS A 98 29.04 13.33 -13.49
CA CYS A 98 30.48 13.34 -13.25
C CYS A 98 30.78 13.76 -11.82
N PHE A 99 31.69 13.02 -11.17
CA PHE A 99 32.21 13.45 -9.88
C PHE A 99 33.03 14.75 -10.05
N ARG A 100 32.63 15.80 -9.35
CA ARG A 100 33.39 17.06 -9.24
C ARG A 100 33.71 17.33 -7.78
N GLN A 101 35.00 17.48 -7.49
CA GLN A 101 35.48 17.83 -6.16
C GLN A 101 34.91 19.19 -5.72
N GLY A 102 34.26 19.25 -4.56
CA GLY A 102 33.67 20.47 -4.02
C GLY A 102 32.20 20.72 -4.38
N ARG A 103 31.51 19.77 -5.02
CA ARG A 103 30.04 19.73 -4.99
C ARG A 103 29.59 19.08 -3.69
N ASP A 104 29.02 19.89 -2.80
CA ASP A 104 28.21 19.45 -1.68
C ASP A 104 26.73 19.47 -2.10
N GLU A 105 25.93 18.48 -1.71
CA GLU A 105 24.47 18.49 -1.98
C GLU A 105 23.72 19.45 -1.04
N GLY A 106 24.44 20.37 -0.38
CA GLY A 106 23.92 21.19 0.71
C GLY A 106 23.47 20.39 1.93
N PHE A 107 23.80 19.09 1.97
CA PHE A 107 23.48 18.19 3.06
C PHE A 107 24.73 18.01 3.92
N ASP A 108 24.79 18.77 5.02
CA ASP A 108 25.74 18.54 6.08
C ASP A 108 25.26 17.32 6.89
N PRO A 109 26.01 16.21 6.93
CA PRO A 109 25.65 15.06 7.75
C PRO A 109 25.59 15.49 9.22
N ILE A 110 24.47 15.17 9.88
CA ILE A 110 24.34 15.35 11.33
C ILE A 110 25.28 14.34 12.00
N ASP A 111 26.02 14.79 13.02
CA ASP A 111 26.89 13.92 13.81
C ASP A 111 26.06 13.02 14.73
N ASP A 112 25.50 11.97 14.14
CA ASP A 112 24.71 10.95 14.85
C ASP A 112 25.58 10.18 15.85
N PHE A 113 26.90 10.15 15.64
CA PHE A 113 27.83 9.46 16.52
C PHE A 113 28.02 10.20 17.84
N SER A 114 28.26 11.52 17.80
CA SER A 114 28.34 12.31 19.04
C SER A 114 27.01 12.30 19.79
N THR A 115 25.90 12.45 19.06
CA THR A 115 24.54 12.45 19.61
C THR A 115 24.23 11.12 20.31
N GLY A 116 24.55 9.99 19.66
CA GLY A 116 24.36 8.66 20.25
C GLY A 116 25.26 8.39 21.45
N MET A 117 26.47 8.97 21.49
CA MET A 117 27.38 8.83 22.63
C MET A 117 26.87 9.61 23.85
N ASP A 118 26.34 10.81 23.64
CA ASP A 118 25.74 11.63 24.70
C ASP A 118 24.49 10.96 25.28
N ASP A 119 23.63 10.40 24.43
CA ASP A 119 22.44 9.63 24.87
C ASP A 119 22.80 8.36 25.64
N LEU A 120 23.88 7.69 25.23
CA LEU A 120 24.39 6.50 25.91
C LEU A 120 24.87 6.84 27.32
N ASP A 121 25.66 7.90 27.48
CA ASP A 121 26.21 8.33 28.77
C ASP A 121 25.14 8.90 29.71
N GLN A 122 24.16 9.63 29.16
CA GLN A 122 23.17 10.32 29.97
C GLN A 122 21.99 9.46 30.40
N ARG A 123 21.50 8.57 29.52
CA ARG A 123 20.24 7.81 29.71
C ARG A 123 20.48 6.31 29.72
N LYS A 124 20.87 5.73 28.58
CA LYS A 124 20.81 4.27 28.37
C LYS A 124 21.68 3.46 29.34
N ILE A 125 22.85 3.97 29.76
CA ILE A 125 23.68 3.30 30.76
C ILE A 125 22.99 3.28 32.14
N LYS A 126 22.35 4.38 32.53
CA LYS A 126 21.64 4.46 33.83
C LYS A 126 20.43 3.54 33.83
N ASP A 127 19.67 3.54 32.73
CA ASP A 127 18.49 2.67 32.58
C ASP A 127 18.90 1.19 32.58
N PHE A 128 20.01 0.85 31.92
CA PHE A 128 20.55 -0.50 31.94
C PHE A 128 20.99 -0.94 33.34
N ILE A 129 21.66 -0.06 34.09
CA ILE A 129 22.08 -0.34 35.47
C ILE A 129 20.84 -0.53 36.36
N ALA A 130 19.82 0.31 36.24
CA ALA A 130 18.57 0.17 36.97
C ALA A 130 17.87 -1.16 36.64
N LYS A 131 17.65 -1.46 35.35
CA LYS A 131 17.06 -2.73 34.86
C LYS A 131 17.82 -3.95 35.39
N SER A 132 19.15 -3.94 35.31
CA SER A 132 19.99 -5.06 35.77
C SER A 132 20.00 -5.21 37.30
N THR A 133 19.86 -4.12 38.04
CA THR A 133 19.87 -4.13 39.52
C THR A 133 18.52 -4.62 40.05
N ILE A 134 17.40 -4.17 39.46
CA ILE A 134 16.05 -4.67 39.75
C ILE A 134 15.98 -6.18 39.53
N PHE A 135 16.42 -6.67 38.36
CA PHE A 135 16.42 -8.10 38.06
C PHE A 135 17.27 -8.91 39.06
N SER A 136 18.43 -8.39 39.45
CA SER A 136 19.29 -9.02 40.46
C SER A 136 18.67 -9.04 41.86
N ASN A 137 17.91 -8.01 42.23
CA ASN A 137 17.22 -7.93 43.51
C ASN A 137 16.02 -8.89 43.57
N ILE A 138 15.23 -8.96 42.49
CA ILE A 138 14.13 -9.93 42.34
C ILE A 138 14.64 -11.37 42.41
N SER A 139 15.77 -11.66 41.74
CA SER A 139 16.39 -12.98 41.78
C SER A 139 16.88 -13.36 43.18
N LYS A 140 17.41 -12.40 43.95
CA LYS A 140 17.84 -12.61 45.35
C LYS A 140 16.66 -12.83 46.30
N LEU A 141 15.56 -12.10 46.12
CA LEU A 141 14.31 -12.24 46.89
C LEU A 141 13.71 -13.65 46.79
N HIS A 142 13.75 -14.29 45.63
CA HIS A 142 13.25 -15.66 45.46
C HIS A 142 14.16 -16.75 46.05
N THR A 143 15.44 -16.44 46.33
CA THR A 143 16.39 -17.39 46.93
C THR A 143 16.54 -17.27 48.45
N ALA A 144 16.05 -16.19 49.06
CA ALA A 144 16.13 -15.94 50.49
C ALA A 144 14.72 -15.79 51.09
N ASP A 145 14.42 -16.58 52.11
CA ASP A 145 13.15 -16.69 52.84
C ASP A 145 12.82 -15.41 53.67
N ALA A 146 12.87 -14.23 53.06
CA ALA A 146 12.77 -12.92 53.71
C ALA A 146 11.49 -12.17 53.33
N ARG A 147 10.85 -11.56 54.34
CA ARG A 147 9.54 -10.88 54.27
C ARG A 147 9.43 -9.87 53.11
N PRO A 148 8.37 -9.97 52.26
CA PRO A 148 8.28 -9.28 50.98
C PRO A 148 7.80 -7.81 51.02
N GLU A 149 7.22 -7.34 52.13
CA GLU A 149 6.33 -6.16 52.08
C GLU A 149 7.03 -4.79 51.91
N ASN A 150 8.33 -4.66 52.23
CA ASN A 150 9.05 -3.38 52.11
C ASN A 150 9.90 -3.25 50.83
N ILE A 151 10.14 -4.34 50.10
CA ILE A 151 11.01 -4.32 48.91
C ILE A 151 10.16 -4.24 47.64
N LEU A 152 8.92 -4.75 47.68
CA LEU A 152 7.99 -4.68 46.55
C LEU A 152 7.59 -3.24 46.23
N SER A 153 7.33 -2.40 47.24
CA SER A 153 6.98 -0.99 47.07
C SER A 153 8.11 -0.18 46.45
N ASP A 154 9.35 -0.43 46.87
CA ASP A 154 10.54 0.27 46.35
C ASP A 154 10.81 -0.14 44.88
N ILE A 155 10.47 -1.38 44.50
CA ILE A 155 10.59 -1.87 43.12
C ILE A 155 9.45 -1.33 42.24
N GLU A 156 8.22 -1.26 42.75
CA GLU A 156 7.06 -0.70 42.03
C GLU A 156 7.26 0.80 41.72
N GLU A 157 7.73 1.60 42.69
CA GLU A 157 8.02 3.03 42.46
C GLU A 157 9.18 3.27 41.47
N GLU A 158 10.19 2.40 41.44
CA GLU A 158 11.29 2.47 40.45
C GLU A 158 10.84 2.02 39.05
N MET A 159 9.90 1.08 38.95
CA MET A 159 9.34 0.62 37.67
C MET A 159 8.39 1.64 37.04
N GLU A 160 7.54 2.32 37.83
CA GLU A 160 6.65 3.39 37.33
C GLU A 160 7.42 4.62 36.81
N GLN A 161 8.58 4.93 37.39
CA GLN A 161 9.42 6.05 36.92
C GLN A 161 10.13 5.74 35.60
N MET A 162 10.35 4.46 35.27
CA MET A 162 10.98 4.05 34.02
C MET A 162 10.00 3.99 32.84
N ASP A 163 8.74 3.65 33.08
CA ASP A 163 7.71 3.56 32.02
C ASP A 163 7.40 4.95 31.43
N GLN A 164 7.51 6.02 32.23
CA GLN A 164 7.35 7.40 31.75
C GLN A 164 8.54 7.92 30.91
N SER A 165 9.72 7.29 30.96
CA SER A 165 10.88 7.72 30.17
C SER A 165 10.96 7.07 28.78
N ASP A 166 10.34 5.91 28.59
CA ASP A 166 10.32 5.18 27.31
C ASP A 166 9.21 5.70 26.35
N GLU A 167 8.28 6.58 26.80
CA GLU A 167 7.22 7.18 25.96
C GLU A 167 7.68 8.33 25.03
N LEU A 168 8.94 8.78 25.11
CA LEU A 168 9.43 9.92 24.32
C LEU A 168 10.17 9.57 23.02
N ASP A 169 10.41 8.28 22.76
CA ASP A 169 11.07 7.80 21.54
C ASP A 169 10.16 6.78 20.79
N ASP A 170 8.94 7.21 20.45
CA ASP A 170 7.96 6.40 19.70
C ASP A 170 8.25 6.40 18.18
N ASP A 171 9.04 5.42 17.72
CA ASP A 171 8.95 4.88 16.35
C ASP A 171 8.23 3.53 16.37
N GLY A 172 6.94 3.56 16.68
CA GLY A 172 5.90 2.85 15.92
C GLY A 172 5.91 1.32 15.92
N SER A 173 6.69 0.68 16.79
CA SER A 173 6.74 -0.79 16.85
C SER A 173 6.99 -1.31 18.26
N ASN A 174 5.95 -1.30 19.12
CA ASN A 174 6.00 -2.12 20.31
C ASN A 174 4.69 -2.87 20.55
N VAL A 175 4.74 -4.18 20.31
CA VAL A 175 3.84 -5.14 20.98
C VAL A 175 4.37 -5.25 22.41
N PRO A 176 3.53 -5.13 23.45
CA PRO A 176 4.01 -5.19 24.82
C PRO A 176 4.73 -6.53 25.07
N HIS A 177 6.05 -6.46 25.27
CA HIS A 177 6.85 -7.63 25.60
C HIS A 177 6.66 -7.97 27.07
N HIS A 178 5.76 -8.92 27.34
CA HIS A 178 5.60 -9.47 28.68
C HIS A 178 6.88 -10.22 29.11
N PRO A 179 7.51 -9.83 30.23
CA PRO A 179 8.71 -10.52 30.69
C PRO A 179 8.35 -11.93 31.19
N MET A 180 8.90 -12.94 30.51
CA MET A 180 8.83 -14.34 30.93
C MET A 180 10.08 -14.70 31.73
N PHE A 181 9.90 -15.45 32.82
CA PHE A 181 11.03 -16.07 33.52
C PHE A 181 10.76 -17.53 33.85
N THR A 182 11.84 -18.30 33.93
CA THR A 182 11.83 -19.74 34.24
C THR A 182 12.31 -19.99 35.65
N ALA A 183 11.51 -20.69 36.45
CA ALA A 183 11.88 -21.15 37.79
C ALA A 183 11.59 -22.65 37.91
N ASN A 184 12.58 -23.44 38.37
CA ASN A 184 12.48 -24.89 38.57
C ASN A 184 11.99 -25.72 37.36
N GLY A 185 12.16 -25.19 36.14
CA GLY A 185 11.78 -25.87 34.89
C GLY A 185 10.42 -25.47 34.32
N ASP A 186 9.64 -24.65 35.04
CA ASP A 186 8.35 -24.13 34.58
C ASP A 186 8.47 -22.65 34.18
N ILE A 187 7.70 -22.24 33.16
CA ILE A 187 7.68 -20.89 32.61
C ILE A 187 6.51 -20.12 33.22
N TYR A 188 6.79 -18.95 33.80
CA TYR A 188 5.77 -18.06 34.37
C TYR A 188 5.74 -16.73 33.61
N MET A 189 4.52 -16.25 33.34
CA MET A 189 4.26 -14.91 32.80
C MET A 189 3.76 -14.03 33.94
N VAL A 190 4.30 -12.82 34.06
CA VAL A 190 3.81 -11.83 35.02
C VAL A 190 2.64 -11.09 34.35
N GLU A 191 1.42 -11.33 34.84
CA GLU A 191 0.26 -10.53 34.46
C GLU A 191 0.20 -9.25 35.32
N PRO A 192 -0.10 -8.09 34.72
CA PRO A 192 -0.25 -6.84 35.47
C PRO A 192 -1.51 -6.90 36.34
N SER A 193 -1.42 -6.41 37.59
CA SER A 193 -2.58 -6.19 38.45
C SER A 193 -3.45 -5.07 37.87
N GLU A 194 -4.76 -5.32 37.74
CA GLU A 194 -5.79 -4.33 37.37
C GLU A 194 -5.84 -3.10 38.30
#